data_AF-A0A1Q8V7B5-F1
#
_entry.id   AF-A0A1Q8V7B5-F1
#
_cell.length_a   1.000
_cell.length_b   1.000
_cell.length_c   1.000
_cell.angle_alpha   90.00
_cell.angle_beta   90.00
_cell.angle_gamma   90.00
#
_symmetry.space_group_name_H-M   'P 1'
#
loop_
_entity.id
_entity.type
_entity.pdbx_description
1 polymer ?
#
loop_
_entity_poly.entity_id
_entity_poly.type
_entity_poly.pdbx_seq_one_letter_code
_entity_poly.pdbx_strand_id
1 'polypeptide(L)' 'AYQTWLHHYNHHRPHTALGGQTPASRVHNLTGKYI' A
#
# COMPACT_ATOMS: atom_id res chain seq x y z
N ALA A 1 9.84 -6.76 12.98
CA ALA A 1 10.03 -7.47 11.71
C ALA A 1 8.82 -7.35 10.78
N TYR A 2 7.62 -7.81 11.20
CA TYR A 2 6.41 -7.80 10.35
C TYR A 2 5.96 -6.40 9.88
N GLN A 3 5.98 -5.41 10.78
CA GLN A 3 5.55 -4.04 10.47
C GLN A 3 6.44 -3.36 9.42
N THR A 4 7.75 -3.57 9.48
CA THR A 4 8.71 -3.04 8.51
C THR A 4 8.49 -3.63 7.12
N TRP A 5 8.25 -4.95 7.06
CA TRP A 5 7.93 -5.62 5.80
C TRP A 5 6.63 -5.09 5.19
N LEU A 6 5.60 -4.88 6.02
CA LEU A 6 4.30 -4.37 5.59
C LEU A 6 4.40 -2.93 5.04
N HIS A 7 5.16 -2.06 5.71
CA HIS A 7 5.43 -0.70 5.22
C HIS A 7 6.18 -0.72 3.88
N HIS A 8 7.18 -1.58 3.74
CA HIS A 8 7.93 -1.72 2.49
C HIS A 8 7.04 -2.25 1.35
N TYR A 9 6.21 -3.26 1.61
CA TYR A 9 5.29 -3.82 0.62
C TYR A 9 4.27 -2.78 0.13
N ASN A 10 3.61 -2.07 1.06
CA ASN A 10 2.54 -1.15 0.72
C ASN A 10 3.03 0.15 0.06
N HIS A 11 4.21 0.65 0.43
CA HIS A 11 4.70 1.97 0.02
C HIS A 11 5.88 1.97 -0.94
N HIS A 12 6.64 0.88 -1.03
CA HIS A 12 7.91 0.87 -1.77
C HIS A 12 7.98 -0.19 -2.87
N ARG A 13 7.00 -1.09 -2.96
CA ARG A 13 6.96 -2.08 -4.03
C ARG A 13 6.03 -1.61 -5.14
N PRO A 14 6.57 -1.10 -6.27
CA PRO A 14 5.76 -0.83 -7.44
C PRO A 14 5.31 -2.15 -8.07
N HIS A 15 4.04 -2.27 -8.42
CA HIS A 15 3.51 -3.44 -9.10
C HIS A 15 3.31 -3.11 -10.58
N THR A 16 3.95 -3.90 -11.46
CA THR A 16 3.85 -3.74 -12.92
C THR A 16 2.40 -3.87 -13.41
N ALA A 17 1.62 -4.77 -12.78
CA ALA A 17 0.19 -4.94 -13.06
C ALA A 17 -0.66 -3.70 -12.71
N LEU A 18 -0.11 -2.73 -11.97
CA LEU A 18 -0.76 -1.47 -11.59
C LEU A 18 -0.13 -0.25 -12.28
N GLY A 19 0.64 -0.46 -13.35
CA GLY A 19 1.33 0.62 -14.08
C GLY A 19 2.50 1.21 -13.30
N GLY A 20 3.15 0.43 -12.43
CA GLY A 20 4.27 0.90 -11.60
C GLY A 20 3.85 1.60 -10.30
N GLN A 21 2.56 1.61 -9.98
CA GLN A 21 2.05 2.15 -8.73
C GLN A 21 2.17 1.15 -7.58
N THR A 22 2.32 1.66 -6.37
CA THR A 22 2.37 0.85 -5.16
C THR A 22 0.97 0.42 -4.72
N PRO A 23 0.82 -0.64 -3.90
CA PRO A 23 -0.49 -1.08 -3.42
C PRO A 23 -1.27 0.04 -2.72
N ALA A 24 -0.60 0.87 -1.90
CA ALA A 24 -1.23 2.00 -1.22
C ALA A 24 -1.72 3.09 -2.19
N SER A 25 -1.07 3.26 -3.34
CA SER A 25 -1.47 4.24 -4.37
C SER A 25 -2.84 3.93 -4.98
N ARG A 26 -3.29 2.67 -4.97
CA ARG A 26 -4.61 2.27 -5.50
C ARG A 26 -5.71 2.24 -4.44
N VAL A 27 -5.35 2.29 -3.17
CA VAL A 27 -6.31 2.33 -2.05
C VAL A 27 -6.52 3.80 -1.69
N HIS A 28 -7.32 4.51 -2.49
CA HIS A 28 -7.64 5.93 -2.24
C HIS A 28 -8.62 6.13 -1.09
N ASN A 29 -9.07 5.07 -0.40
CA ASN A 29 -10.12 5.23 0.58
C ASN A 29 -10.16 4.11 1.63
N LEU A 30 -9.36 4.27 2.69
CA LEU A 30 -9.83 3.88 4.02
C LEU A 30 -10.31 5.13 4.76
N THR A 31 -11.27 5.88 4.20
CA THR A 31 -12.27 6.53 5.07
C THR A 31 -13.18 5.44 5.64
N GLY A 32 -12.57 4.55 6.41
CA GLY A 32 -13.22 3.48 7.15
C GLY A 32 -12.92 3.70 8.61
N LYS A 33 -13.50 4.77 9.17
CA LYS A 33 -13.90 4.85 10.57
C LYS A 33 -12.83 4.41 11.58
N TYR A 34 -12.03 5.37 12.04
CA TYR A 34 -11.41 5.27 13.36
C TYR A 34 -12.56 5.28 14.38
N ILE A 35 -13.05 4.11 14.78
CA ILE A 35 -13.78 3.92 16.04
C ILE A 35 -12.76 3.61 17.12
#